data_AF-A0A8X6FRV0-F1
#
_entry.id   AF-A0A8X6FRV0-F1
#
_cell.length_a   1.000
_cell.length_b   1.000
_cell.length_c   1.000
_cell.angle_alpha   90.00
_cell.angle_beta   90.00
_cell.angle_gamma   90.00
#
_symmetry.space_group_name_H-M   'P 1'
#
loop_
_entity.id
_entity.type
_entity.pdbx_description
1 polymer ?
#
loop_
_entity_poly.entity_id
_entity_poly.type
_entity_poly.pdbx_seq_one_letter_code
_entity_poly.pdbx_strand_id
1 'polypeptide(L)'
;MRVVREQLPLQNSVHMKNVMTILKYQCRTGRPLPLTRDGLAKNSERSPLEILSFEAWKQNCAHMCIEAPSVQVRRSTEKMFFGQQFREGTGYDFCLMNK
;
A
#
# COMPACT_ATOMS: atom_id res chain seq x y z
N MET A 1 15.78 29.05 36.36
CA MET A 1 14.87 28.00 35.86
C MET A 1 15.65 27.14 34.86
N ARG A 2 16.01 25.90 35.22
CA ARG A 2 16.73 24.97 34.34
C ARG A 2 15.76 24.47 33.27
N VAL A 3 16.08 24.69 32.00
CA VAL A 3 15.43 24.02 30.88
C VAL A 3 15.80 22.54 30.97
N VAL A 4 14.88 21.73 31.48
CA VAL A 4 14.98 20.28 31.35
C VAL A 4 14.78 19.99 29.87
N ARG A 5 15.88 19.82 29.14
CA ARG A 5 15.87 19.10 27.87
C ARG A 5 15.54 17.65 28.23
N GLU A 6 14.25 17.34 28.31
CA GLU A 6 13.81 15.95 28.25
C GLU A 6 14.34 15.38 26.94
N GLN A 7 15.32 14.48 27.06
CA GLN A 7 15.67 13.58 25.99
C GLN A 7 14.44 12.70 25.75
N LEU A 8 13.56 13.12 24.85
CA LEU A 8 12.49 12.27 24.33
C LEU A 8 13.17 11.04 23.72
N PRO A 9 12.83 9.82 24.16
CA PRO A 9 13.53 8.62 23.77
C PRO A 9 13.41 8.43 22.25
N LEU A 10 14.51 8.03 21.61
CA LEU A 10 14.62 7.76 20.16
C LEU A 10 13.47 6.90 19.58
N GLN A 11 12.75 6.13 20.41
CA GLN A 11 11.53 5.41 20.07
C GLN A 11 10.39 6.30 19.53
N ASN A 12 10.29 7.55 19.99
CA ASN A 12 9.26 8.49 19.53
C ASN A 12 9.47 8.91 18.07
N SER A 13 10.71 8.88 17.58
CA SER A 13 11.04 9.32 16.22
C SER A 13 10.55 8.35 15.14
N VAL A 14 10.66 7.04 15.37
CA VAL A 14 10.19 6.00 14.44
C VAL A 14 8.67 5.95 14.45
N HIS A 15 8.05 6.04 15.63
CA HIS A 15 6.61 6.07 15.76
C HIS A 15 6.00 7.27 15.02
N MET A 16 6.58 8.47 15.19
CA MET A 16 6.14 9.67 14.46
C MET A 16 6.29 9.54 12.95
N LYS A 17 7.40 8.95 12.46
CA LYS A 17 7.56 8.68 11.02
C LYS A 17 6.48 7.75 10.49
N ASN A 18 6.15 6.68 11.22
CA ASN A 18 5.12 5.71 10.80
C ASN A 18 3.73 6.36 10.77
N VAL A 19 3.36 7.11 11.81
CA VAL A 19 2.10 7.85 11.87
C VAL A 19 2.02 8.86 10.72
N MET A 20 3.09 9.59 10.46
CA MET A 20 3.16 10.55 9.35
C MET A 20 3.01 9.87 7.99
N THR A 21 3.61 8.69 7.80
CA THR A 21 3.45 7.89 6.57
C THR A 21 2.00 7.46 6.38
N ILE A 22 1.33 6.99 7.43
CA ILE A 22 -0.09 6.60 7.37
C ILE A 22 -0.96 7.81 7.01
N LEU A 23 -0.77 8.94 7.69
CA LEU A 23 -1.53 10.17 7.43
C LEU A 23 -1.34 10.67 5.99
N LYS A 24 -0.09 10.72 5.52
CA LYS A 24 0.21 11.09 4.13
C LYS A 24 -0.49 10.16 3.15
N TYR A 25 -0.47 8.85 3.42
CA TYR A 25 -1.14 7.88 2.58
C TYR A 25 -2.66 8.06 2.55
N GLN A 26 -3.29 8.29 3.71
CA GLN A 26 -4.75 8.48 3.78
C GLN A 26 -5.19 9.77 3.08
N CYS A 27 -4.40 10.84 3.15
CA CYS A 27 -4.79 12.15 2.61
C CYS A 27 -4.28 12.42 1.18
N ARG A 28 -3.61 11.46 0.53
CA ARG A 28 -2.92 11.68 -0.76
C ARG A 28 -3.81 12.09 -1.93
N THR A 29 -5.11 11.79 -1.88
CA THR A 29 -6.08 12.13 -2.94
C THR A 29 -6.80 13.46 -2.70
N GLY A 30 -6.37 14.24 -1.70
CA GLY A 30 -7.05 15.47 -1.28
C GLY A 30 -8.30 15.24 -0.42
N ARG A 31 -8.71 13.98 -0.22
CA ARG A 31 -9.75 13.56 0.73
C ARG A 31 -9.23 12.37 1.54
N PRO A 32 -9.55 12.26 2.85
CA PRO A 32 -9.13 11.12 3.65
C PRO A 32 -9.72 9.80 3.11
N LEU A 33 -8.85 8.86 2.74
CA LEU A 33 -9.21 7.49 2.43
C LEU A 33 -9.17 6.66 3.73
N PRO A 34 -10.32 6.14 4.20
CA PRO A 34 -10.34 5.31 5.40
C PRO A 34 -9.58 4.00 5.14
N LEU A 35 -8.95 3.45 6.19
CA LEU A 35 -8.27 2.16 6.13
C LEU A 35 -9.28 1.02 6.29
N THR A 36 -10.24 0.96 5.37
CA THR A 36 -11.33 -0.03 5.35
C THR A 36 -11.52 -0.52 3.92
N ARG A 37 -12.32 -1.60 3.74
CA ARG A 37 -12.70 -2.11 2.42
C ARG A 37 -13.24 -1.01 1.51
N ASP A 38 -14.12 -0.17 2.03
CA ASP A 38 -14.77 0.88 1.24
C ASP A 38 -13.78 1.99 0.86
N GLY A 39 -12.79 2.28 1.71
CA GLY A 39 -11.72 3.21 1.38
C GLY A 39 -10.74 2.64 0.35
N LEU A 40 -10.46 1.34 0.41
CA LEU A 40 -9.64 0.66 -0.58
C LEU A 40 -10.32 0.60 -1.95
N ALA A 41 -11.62 0.29 -1.99
CA ALA A 41 -12.40 0.23 -3.24
C ALA A 41 -12.50 1.60 -3.95
N LYS A 42 -12.47 2.71 -3.19
CA LYS A 42 -12.49 4.08 -3.75
C LYS A 42 -11.12 4.56 -4.21
N ASN A 43 -10.06 3.78 -3.99
CA ASN A 43 -8.70 4.18 -4.30
C ASN A 43 -8.33 3.79 -5.74
N SER A 44 -8.33 4.78 -6.64
CA SER A 44 -8.03 4.59 -8.07
C SER A 44 -6.60 4.08 -8.35
N GLU A 45 -5.68 4.23 -7.41
CA GLU A 45 -4.32 3.72 -7.54
C GLU A 45 -4.14 2.32 -6.95
N ARG A 46 -5.21 1.63 -6.56
CA ARG A 46 -5.13 0.26 -6.05
C ARG A 46 -5.49 -0.75 -7.11
N SER A 47 -4.87 -1.91 -7.02
CA SER A 47 -5.04 -2.96 -8.03
C SER A 47 -6.39 -3.63 -7.83
N PRO A 48 -7.10 -4.02 -8.90
CA PRO A 48 -8.25 -4.90 -8.77
C PRO A 48 -7.92 -6.17 -7.97
N LEU A 49 -6.70 -6.69 -8.10
CA LEU A 49 -6.23 -7.83 -7.31
C LEU A 49 -6.04 -7.51 -5.82
N GLU A 50 -5.63 -6.28 -5.48
CA GLU A 50 -5.54 -5.85 -4.08
C GLU A 50 -6.93 -5.79 -3.45
N ILE A 51 -7.91 -5.21 -4.18
CA ILE A 51 -9.31 -5.14 -3.73
C ILE A 51 -9.88 -6.56 -3.57
N LEU A 52 -9.68 -7.43 -4.57
CA LEU A 52 -10.11 -8.82 -4.51
C LEU A 52 -9.54 -9.55 -3.29
N SER A 53 -8.26 -9.33 -2.99
CA SER A 53 -7.55 -9.99 -1.88
C SER A 53 -7.90 -9.45 -0.49
N PHE A 54 -8.61 -8.31 -0.39
CA PHE A 54 -8.88 -7.63 0.87
C PHE A 54 -10.37 -7.60 1.22
N GLU A 55 -10.76 -8.42 2.20
CA GLU A 55 -12.15 -8.59 2.68
C GLU A 55 -13.16 -8.94 1.56
N ALA A 56 -14.37 -9.35 1.94
CA ALA A 56 -15.52 -9.50 1.03
C ALA A 56 -15.26 -10.24 -0.31
N TRP A 57 -14.35 -11.22 -0.33
CA TRP A 57 -13.87 -11.93 -1.53
C TRP A 57 -14.96 -12.29 -2.54
N LYS A 58 -16.06 -12.90 -2.08
CA LYS A 58 -17.15 -13.35 -2.98
C LYS A 58 -17.78 -12.18 -3.75
N GLN A 59 -17.99 -11.06 -3.08
CA GLN A 59 -18.55 -9.85 -3.70
C GLN A 59 -17.55 -9.24 -4.67
N ASN A 60 -16.29 -9.11 -4.28
CA ASN A 60 -15.24 -8.53 -5.12
C ASN A 60 -14.98 -9.40 -6.37
N CYS A 61 -15.04 -10.72 -6.23
CA CYS A 61 -14.93 -11.66 -7.35
C CYS A 61 -16.09 -11.48 -8.34
N ALA A 62 -17.34 -11.37 -7.84
CA ALA A 62 -18.49 -11.10 -8.70
C ALA A 62 -18.35 -9.77 -9.45
N HIS A 63 -17.91 -8.70 -8.77
CA HIS A 63 -17.65 -7.40 -9.39
C HIS A 63 -16.57 -7.48 -10.48
N MET A 64 -15.45 -8.16 -10.22
CA MET A 64 -14.40 -8.33 -11.23
C MET A 64 -14.85 -9.13 -12.45
N CYS A 65 -15.69 -10.13 -12.27
CA CYS A 65 -16.27 -10.88 -13.39
C CYS A 65 -17.18 -10.00 -14.26
N ILE A 66 -17.89 -9.04 -13.67
CA ILE A 66 -18.78 -8.11 -14.37
C ILE A 66 -17.97 -7.03 -15.10
N GLU A 67 -17.02 -6.39 -14.41
CA GLU A 67 -16.24 -5.29 -14.97
C GLU A 67 -15.14 -5.75 -15.92
N ALA A 68 -14.72 -7.03 -15.81
CA ALA A 68 -13.63 -7.66 -16.58
C ALA A 68 -12.38 -6.74 -16.74
N PRO A 69 -11.84 -6.18 -15.65
CA PRO A 69 -10.77 -5.20 -15.75
C PRO A 69 -9.49 -5.86 -16.29
N SER A 70 -8.80 -5.19 -17.23
CA SER A 70 -7.49 -5.65 -17.69
C SER A 70 -6.45 -5.46 -16.58
N VAL A 71 -5.97 -6.55 -15.98
CA VAL A 71 -4.92 -6.49 -14.96
C VAL A 71 -3.55 -6.47 -15.63
N GLN A 72 -2.86 -5.33 -15.56
CA GLN A 72 -1.46 -5.23 -15.95
C GLN A 72 -0.59 -5.61 -14.75
N VAL A 73 0.39 -6.52 -14.95
CA VAL A 73 1.29 -6.95 -13.88
C VAL A 73 2.43 -5.95 -13.72
N ARG A 74 2.26 -4.98 -12.81
CA ARG A 74 3.25 -3.90 -12.56
C ARG A 74 3.61 -3.78 -11.08
N ARG A 75 2.62 -3.81 -10.21
CA ARG A 75 2.71 -3.64 -8.76
C ARG A 75 3.18 -4.92 -8.08
N SER A 76 3.68 -4.77 -6.87
CA SER A 76 4.17 -5.89 -6.06
C SER A 76 3.10 -6.94 -5.83
N THR A 77 1.88 -6.54 -5.48
CA THR A 77 0.77 -7.47 -5.22
C THR A 77 0.40 -8.31 -6.44
N GLU A 78 0.38 -7.71 -7.64
CA GLU A 78 0.12 -8.44 -8.89
C GLU A 78 1.24 -9.45 -9.15
N LYS A 79 2.50 -9.03 -9.01
CA LYS A 79 3.66 -9.91 -9.19
C LYS A 79 3.66 -11.07 -8.21
N MET A 80 3.32 -10.83 -6.93
CA MET A 80 3.16 -11.88 -5.93
C MET A 80 2.07 -12.88 -6.35
N PHE A 81 0.92 -12.38 -6.82
CA PHE A 81 -0.19 -13.22 -7.27
C PHE A 81 0.20 -14.15 -8.43
N PHE A 82 1.02 -13.65 -9.37
CA PHE A 82 1.51 -14.43 -10.51
C PHE A 82 2.82 -15.17 -10.26
N GLY A 83 3.34 -15.20 -9.03
CA GLY A 83 4.60 -15.88 -8.71
C GLY A 83 5.85 -15.24 -9.33
N GLN A 84 5.81 -13.95 -9.64
CA GLN A 84 6.93 -13.18 -10.18
C GLN A 84 7.67 -12.41 -9.08
N GLN A 85 8.95 -12.09 -9.32
CA GLN A 85 9.73 -11.24 -8.40
C GLN A 85 9.12 -9.83 -8.31
N PHE A 86 8.63 -9.48 -7.11
CA PHE A 86 8.04 -8.19 -6.78
C PHE A 86 9.10 -7.11 -6.53
N ARG A 87 8.73 -5.83 -6.71
CA ARG A 87 9.68 -4.71 -6.75
C ARG A 87 9.96 -4.09 -5.37
N GLU A 88 10.26 -4.93 -4.39
CA GLU A 88 10.59 -4.48 -3.02
C GLU A 88 11.81 -5.23 -2.51
N GLY A 89 12.63 -4.57 -1.68
CA GLY A 89 13.85 -5.15 -1.12
C GLY A 89 14.81 -5.67 -2.20
N THR A 90 15.06 -6.98 -2.21
CA THR A 90 15.97 -7.65 -3.16
C THR A 90 15.44 -7.74 -4.59
N GLY A 91 14.18 -7.34 -4.84
CA GLY A 91 13.62 -7.21 -6.18
C GLY A 91 13.45 -5.76 -6.66
N TYR A 92 13.94 -4.78 -5.89
CA TYR A 92 13.98 -3.38 -6.29
C TYR A 92 14.81 -3.20 -7.58
N ASP A 93 14.71 -2.06 -8.28
CA ASP A 93 15.25 -1.82 -9.64
C ASP A 93 16.79 -1.97 -9.76
N PHE A 94 17.28 -3.18 -9.58
CA PHE A 94 18.62 -3.63 -9.85
C PHE A 94 18.53 -4.97 -10.56
N CYS A 95 19.45 -5.17 -11.50
CA CYS A 95 19.62 -6.43 -12.18
C CYS A 95 21.07 -6.85 -11.91
N LEU A 96 21.30 -8.10 -11.53
CA LEU A 96 22.64 -8.61 -11.24
C LEU A 96 23.55 -8.60 -12.48
N MET A 97 22.94 -8.57 -13.67
CA MET A 97 23.63 -8.43 -14.94
C MET A 97 22.99 -7.29 -15.73
N ASN A 98 23.76 -6.62 -16.59
CA ASN A 98 23.21 -5.61 -17.50
C ASN A 98 22.13 -6.24 -18.39
N LYS A 99 21.01 -5.54 -18.54
CA LYS A 99 19.91 -5.95 -19.42
C LYS A 99 20.25 -5.72 -20.88
#